data_AF-A0A1E5QY27-F1
#
_entry.id   AF-A0A1E5QY27-F1
#
_cell.length_a   1.000
_cell.length_b   1.000
_cell.length_c   1.000
_cell.angle_alpha   90.00
_cell.angle_beta   90.00
_cell.angle_gamma   90.00
#
_symmetry.space_group_name_H-M   'P 1'
#
loop_
_entity.id
_entity.type
_entity.pdbx_description
1 polymer ?
#
loop_
_entity_poly.entity_id
_entity_poly.type
_entity_poly.pdbx_seq_one_letter_code
_entity_poly.pdbx_strand_id
1 'polypeptide(L)' 'MEICLNQLSNEVQKLITNVKLSNQTLTITEDGIPLVIISPMIEKKRPSFGCMGDSLNILEDIVSPVVSESDWEANQ' A
#
# COMPACT_ATOMS: atom_id res chain seq x y z
N MET A 1 17.30 -13.08 2.10
CA MET A 1 18.65 -12.48 2.09
C MET A 1 18.46 -11.00 1.82
N GLU A 2 19.04 -10.13 2.65
CA GLU A 2 18.97 -8.68 2.49
C GLU A 2 20.39 -8.18 2.27
N ILE A 3 20.58 -7.32 1.27
CA ILE A 3 21.87 -6.72 0.92
C ILE A 3 21.66 -5.22 0.88
N CYS A 4 22.49 -4.48 1.61
CA CYS A 4 22.45 -3.03 1.60
C CYS A 4 23.02 -2.50 0.27
N LEU A 5 22.40 -1.45 -0.27
CA LEU A 5 22.81 -0.85 -1.54
C LEU A 5 24.30 -0.45 -1.57
N ASN A 6 24.85 -0.01 -0.43
CA ASN A 6 26.24 0.39 -0.27
C ASN A 6 27.26 -0.78 -0.35
N GLN A 7 26.79 -2.03 -0.30
CA GLN A 7 27.62 -3.23 -0.46
C GLN A 7 27.80 -3.60 -1.94
N LEU A 8 27.07 -2.95 -2.85
CA LEU A 8 27.15 -3.17 -4.29
C LEU A 8 28.14 -2.21 -4.96
N SER A 9 28.61 -2.54 -6.17
CA SER A 9 29.50 -1.65 -6.92
C SER A 9 28.81 -0.32 -7.26
N ASN A 10 29.60 0.74 -7.45
CA ASN A 10 29.07 2.08 -7.75
C ASN A 10 28.21 2.11 -9.01
N GLU A 11 28.52 1.27 -10.00
CA GLU A 11 27.76 1.13 -11.25
C GLU A 11 26.35 0.58 -10.98
N VAL A 12 26.27 -0.48 -10.17
CA VAL A 12 24.99 -1.09 -9.77
C VAL A 12 24.19 -0.12 -8.89
N GLN A 13 24.85 0.63 -8.00
CA GLN A 13 24.18 1.67 -7.20
C GLN A 13 23.56 2.76 -8.08
N LYS A 14 24.28 3.23 -9.10
CA LYS A 14 23.76 4.19 -10.08
C LYS A 14 22.59 3.62 -10.87
N LEU A 15 22.68 2.38 -11.32
CA LEU A 15 21.61 1.68 -12.04
C LEU A 15 20.33 1.62 -11.21
N ILE A 16 20.43 1.17 -9.95
CA ILE A 16 19.28 1.06 -9.03
C ILE A 16 18.70 2.45 -8.72
N THR A 17 19.55 3.46 -8.54
CA THR A 17 19.11 4.84 -8.31
C THR A 17 18.35 5.39 -9.51
N ASN A 18 18.83 5.13 -10.73
CA ASN A 18 18.14 5.55 -11.96
C ASN A 18 16.79 4.86 -12.13
N VAL A 19 16.70 3.56 -11.85
CA VAL A 19 15.43 2.81 -11.87
C VAL A 19 14.42 3.40 -10.86
N LYS A 20 14.89 3.74 -9.65
CA LYS A 20 14.06 4.39 -8.63
C LYS A 20 13.57 5.77 -9.08
N LEU A 21 14.43 6.58 -9.71
CA LEU A 21 14.09 7.93 -10.15
C LEU A 21 13.20 7.95 -11.40
N SER A 22 13.46 7.07 -12.36
CA SER A 22 12.68 6.99 -13.60
C SER A 22 11.33 6.31 -13.42
N ASN A 23 11.18 5.54 -12.34
CA ASN A 23 10.05 4.66 -12.09
C ASN A 23 9.79 3.66 -13.24
N GLN A 24 10.83 3.33 -14.02
CA GLN A 24 10.77 2.37 -15.12
C GLN A 24 11.45 1.07 -14.73
N THR A 25 10.90 -0.04 -15.21
CA THR A 25 11.49 -1.37 -14.99
C THR A 25 12.64 -1.60 -15.97
N LEU A 26 13.73 -2.18 -15.48
CA LEU A 26 14.90 -2.53 -16.27
C LEU A 26 15.05 -4.05 -16.34
N THR A 27 15.22 -4.60 -17.54
CA THR A 27 15.52 -6.01 -17.77
C THR A 27 16.98 -6.16 -18.16
N ILE A 28 17.72 -6.97 -17.41
CA ILE A 28 19.10 -7.35 -17.73
C ILE A 28 19.05 -8.68 -18.49
N THR A 29 19.63 -8.69 -19.68
CA THR A 29 19.69 -9.85 -20.57
C THR A 29 21.13 -10.27 -20.83
N GLU A 30 21.37 -11.57 -20.96
CA GLU A 30 22.62 -12.14 -21.48
C GLU A 30 22.27 -12.97 -22.71
N ASP A 31 22.95 -12.72 -23.84
CA ASP A 31 22.66 -13.36 -25.14
C ASP A 31 21.18 -13.32 -25.57
N GLY A 32 20.51 -12.21 -25.24
CA GLY A 32 19.08 -12.00 -25.53
C GLY A 32 18.13 -12.74 -24.59
N ILE A 33 18.65 -13.49 -23.62
CA ILE A 33 17.87 -14.21 -22.61
C ILE A 33 17.75 -13.32 -21.35
N PRO A 34 16.54 -13.03 -20.87
CA PRO A 34 16.34 -12.29 -19.62
C PRO A 34 16.92 -13.05 -18.42
N LEU A 35 17.82 -12.40 -17.68
CA LEU A 35 18.40 -12.93 -16.44
C LEU A 35 17.73 -12.36 -15.21
N VAL A 36 17.55 -11.03 -15.18
CA VAL A 36 17.07 -10.32 -13.99
C VAL A 36 16.18 -9.16 -14.40
N ILE A 37 15.12 -8.93 -13.63
CA ILE A 37 14.25 -7.75 -13.75
C ILE A 37 14.40 -6.92 -12.49
N ILE A 38 14.69 -5.63 -12.66
CA ILE A 38 14.78 -4.65 -11.58
C ILE A 38 13.61 -3.68 -11.75
N SER A 39 12.62 -3.79 -10.88
CA SER A 39 11.47 -2.90 -10.86
C SER A 39 11.52 -1.98 -9.62
N PRO A 40 11.19 -0.69 -9.77
CA PRO A 40 11.08 0.21 -8.62
C PRO A 40 9.96 -0.26 -7.70
N MET A 41 10.20 -0.21 -6.40
CA MET A 41 9.17 -0.53 -5.42
C MET A 41 8.22 0.67 -5.31
N ILE A 42 6.99 0.51 -5.82
CA ILE A 42 5.93 1.50 -5.61
C ILE A 42 5.44 1.33 -4.18
N GLU A 43 5.75 2.30 -3.33
CA GLU A 43 5.10 2.37 -2.02
C GLU A 43 3.59 2.53 -2.26
N LYS A 44 2.81 1.50 -1.91
CA LYS A 44 1.36 1.64 -1.84
C LYS A 44 1.08 2.72 -0.81
N LYS A 45 0.75 3.94 -1.26
CA LYS A 45 0.04 4.89 -0.41
C LYS A 45 -1.16 4.13 0.15
N ARG A 46 -1.21 3.98 1.48
CA ARG A 46 -2.43 3.49 2.12
C ARG A 46 -3.57 4.36 1.59
N PRO A 47 -4.70 3.77 1.15
CA PRO A 47 -5.83 4.59 0.79
C PRO A 47 -6.10 5.50 1.99
N SER A 48 -6.19 6.80 1.76
CA SER A 48 -6.80 7.69 2.74
C SER A 48 -8.15 7.06 3.07
N PHE A 49 -8.43 6.81 4.35
CA PHE A 49 -9.77 6.41 4.78
C PHE A 49 -10.77 7.28 4.03
N GLY A 50 -11.74 6.66 3.35
CA GLY A 50 -12.65 7.38 2.47
C GLY A 50 -13.30 8.52 3.24
N CYS A 51 -13.20 9.75 2.71
CA CYS A 51 -14.01 10.83 3.21
C CYS A 51 -15.42 10.64 2.68
N MET A 52 -16.41 10.87 3.54
CA MET A 52 -17.80 10.93 3.12
C MET A 52 -17.96 12.11 2.16
N GLY A 53 -18.26 11.83 0.90
CA GLY A 53 -18.31 12.84 -0.16
C GLY A 53 -19.52 13.78 -0.09
N ASP A 54 -20.53 13.40 0.68
CA ASP A 54 -21.80 14.11 0.81
C ASP A 54 -22.11 14.46 2.27
N SER A 55 -23.03 15.39 2.45
CA SER A 55 -23.56 15.76 3.78
C SER A 55 -24.64 14.77 4.22
N LEU A 56 -24.56 14.32 5.47
CA LEU A 56 -25.66 13.62 6.14
C LEU A 56 -26.33 14.56 7.13
N ASN A 57 -27.66 14.52 7.16
CA ASN A 57 -28.45 15.18 8.18
C ASN A 57 -28.70 14.19 9.31
N ILE A 58 -28.35 14.57 10.53
CA ILE A 58 -28.80 13.84 11.73
C ILE A 58 -30.30 14.09 11.83
N LEU A 59 -31.10 13.05 11.61
CA LEU A 59 -32.56 13.16 11.62
C LEU A 59 -33.06 13.27 13.07
N GLU A 60 -32.57 12.40 13.96
CA GLU A 60 -32.98 12.32 15.36
C GLU A 60 -31.85 11.74 16.21
N ASP A 61 -31.94 11.91 17.53
CA ASP A 61 -31.01 11.31 18.50
C ASP A 61 -31.59 9.99 19.04
N ILE A 62 -30.75 8.97 19.22
CA ILE A 62 -31.17 7.69 19.78
C ILE A 62 -31.10 7.79 21.30
N VAL A 63 -32.16 8.29 21.92
CA VAL A 63 -32.27 8.42 23.39
C VAL A 63 -32.60 7.10 24.10
N SER A 64 -32.93 6.05 23.35
CA SER A 64 -33.16 4.70 23.84
C SER A 64 -32.89 3.67 22.75
N PRO A 65 -32.53 2.42 23.10
CA PRO A 65 -32.37 1.35 22.12
C PRO A 65 -33.60 1.19 21.22
N VAL A 66 -33.37 0.93 19.94
CA VAL A 66 -34.44 0.70 18.95
C VAL A 66 -35.19 -0.61 19.22
N VAL A 67 -34.54 -1.55 19.92
CA VAL A 67 -35.09 -2.85 20.32
C VAL A 67 -35.33 -2.89 21.82
N SER A 68 -36.31 -3.69 22.25
CA SER A 68 -36.64 -3.80 23.66
C SER A 68 -35.50 -4.47 24.45
N GLU A 69 -35.36 -4.16 25.74
CA GLU A 69 -34.32 -4.77 26.59
C GLU A 69 -34.44 -6.31 26.64
N SER A 70 -35.64 -6.86 26.48
CA SER A 70 -35.86 -8.31 26.39
C SER A 70 -35.26 -8.96 25.16
N ASP A 71 -34.98 -8.18 24.11
CA ASP A 71 -34.35 -8.65 22.88
C ASP A 71 -32.81 -8.59 22.95
N TRP A 72 -32.25 -8.14 24.08
CA TRP A 72 -30.81 -8.05 24.26
C TRP A 72 -30.28 -9.41 24.71
N GLU A 73 -29.49 -10.05 23.85
CA GLU A 73 -28.72 -11.24 24.20
C GLU A 73 -27.56 -10.85 25.14
N ALA A 74 -27.86 -10.71 26.44
CA ALA A 74 -26.83 -10.71 27.46
C ALA A 74 -26.43 -12.16 27.70
N ASN A 75 -25.31 -12.60 27.13
CA ASN A 75 -24.70 -13.90 27.45
C ASN A 75 -24.49 -13.99 28.96
N GLN A 76 -25.25 -14.86 29.63
CA GLN A 76 -25.00 -15.28 31.02
C GLN A 76 -23.92 -16.35 31.09
#